data_AF-A0A836B4P4-F1
#
_entry.id   AF-A0A836B4P4-F1
#
_cell.length_a   1.000
_cell.length_b   1.000
_cell.length_c   1.000
_cell.angle_alpha   90.00
_cell.angle_beta   90.00
_cell.angle_gamma   90.00
#
_symmetry.space_group_name_H-M   'P 1'
#
loop_
_entity.id
_entity.type
_entity.pdbx_description
1 polymer ?
#
loop_
_entity_poly.entity_id
_entity_poly.type
_entity_poly.pdbx_seq_one_letter_code
_entity_poly.pdbx_strand_id
1 'polypeptide(L)'
;MGRTRAYLGLLAAILSVASASVSVEHSLDGGATWQGAGKVVGDVLSDMVVNWERPALSDTELAQLEKAAQSNGLYVVRVKGGGKSESELLTSVPAACLLGEKLFEKAELAADRSGQLLSFNYAISDCAKRVAGGAVSPPSATSSSSSSSEEGVGTRPASLPVRVVLPRPGPALLVPEFVGEFADVNIDAELSASGSLDPNAKPRAPVQAQGARKGAPPPKDERTWLQKNWMFVLAGGLMVFNMVMKANAPEGQQAGGPPRPGGGAPAAAGGAQRR
;
A
#
# COMPACT_ATOMS: atom_id res chain seq x y z
N MET A 1 56.30 -11.49 -15.30
CA MET A 1 55.00 -11.53 -16.03
C MET A 1 54.02 -12.37 -15.21
N GLY A 2 52.90 -11.83 -14.71
CA GLY A 2 51.88 -12.68 -14.07
C GLY A 2 51.05 -12.12 -12.90
N ARG A 3 50.58 -10.86 -12.94
CA ARG A 3 49.71 -10.30 -11.86
C ARG A 3 48.50 -9.48 -12.33
N THR A 4 48.05 -9.62 -13.57
CA THR A 4 46.98 -8.78 -14.15
C THR A 4 45.67 -9.51 -14.48
N ARG A 5 45.46 -10.75 -13.99
CA ARG A 5 44.24 -11.53 -14.32
C ARG A 5 43.24 -11.71 -13.16
N ALA A 6 43.49 -11.16 -11.98
CA ALA A 6 42.61 -11.36 -10.80
C ALA A 6 41.52 -10.29 -10.60
N TYR A 7 41.54 -9.17 -11.33
CA TYR A 7 40.60 -8.05 -11.09
C TYR A 7 39.39 -7.99 -12.04
N LEU A 8 39.33 -8.86 -13.05
CA LEU A 8 38.21 -8.91 -14.00
C LEU A 8 37.08 -9.86 -13.57
N GLY A 9 37.28 -10.67 -12.52
CA GLY A 9 36.25 -11.57 -11.98
C GLY A 9 35.37 -10.95 -10.87
N LEU A 10 35.77 -9.81 -10.28
CA LEU A 10 35.06 -9.18 -9.16
C LEU A 10 34.11 -8.04 -9.60
N LEU A 11 34.11 -7.65 -10.88
CA LEU A 11 33.26 -6.59 -11.42
C LEU A 11 31.98 -7.10 -12.10
N ALA A 12 31.81 -8.41 -12.27
CA ALA A 12 30.62 -9.01 -12.89
C ALA A 12 29.50 -9.38 -11.89
N ALA A 13 29.65 -9.08 -10.60
CA ALA A 13 28.74 -9.52 -9.54
C ALA A 13 27.90 -8.40 -8.90
N ILE A 14 27.97 -7.15 -9.37
CA ILE A 14 27.30 -6.00 -8.70
C ILE A 14 26.51 -5.14 -9.68
N LEU A 15 25.69 -5.77 -10.52
CA LEU A 15 24.52 -5.12 -11.12
C LEU A 15 23.36 -6.14 -11.20
N SER A 16 23.00 -6.71 -10.05
CA SER A 16 21.62 -7.18 -9.90
C SER A 16 20.77 -5.93 -9.76
N VAL A 17 20.31 -5.39 -10.89
CA VAL A 17 19.30 -4.34 -10.91
C VAL A 17 18.11 -4.90 -10.16
N ALA A 18 17.86 -4.39 -8.96
CA ALA A 18 16.78 -4.84 -8.10
C ALA A 18 15.46 -4.46 -8.76
N SER A 19 14.93 -5.34 -9.61
CA SER A 19 13.58 -5.21 -10.14
C SER A 19 12.61 -5.45 -8.99
N ALA A 20 11.88 -4.41 -8.62
CA ALA A 20 10.76 -4.56 -7.70
C ALA A 20 9.58 -5.12 -8.50
N SER A 21 9.03 -6.24 -8.04
CA SER A 21 7.80 -6.80 -8.60
C SER A 21 6.73 -6.85 -7.52
N VAL A 22 5.52 -6.45 -7.91
CA VAL A 22 4.35 -6.39 -7.03
C VAL A 22 3.25 -7.25 -7.64
N SER A 23 2.71 -8.19 -6.87
CA SER A 23 1.64 -9.08 -7.35
C SER A 23 0.30 -8.37 -7.31
N VAL A 24 -0.45 -8.49 -8.40
CA VAL A 24 -1.82 -7.98 -8.50
C VAL A 24 -2.77 -9.17 -8.53
N GLU A 25 -3.82 -9.09 -7.73
CA GLU A 25 -4.91 -10.06 -7.73
C GLU A 25 -6.22 -9.33 -8.03
N HIS A 26 -7.20 -10.05 -8.56
CA HIS A 26 -8.53 -9.53 -8.75
C HIS A 26 -9.58 -10.48 -8.16
N SER A 27 -10.79 -9.95 -8.02
CA SER A 27 -11.98 -10.68 -7.63
C SER A 27 -13.14 -10.27 -8.51
N LEU A 28 -13.88 -11.26 -8.99
CA LEU A 28 -15.07 -11.12 -9.83
C LEU A 28 -16.36 -11.27 -9.02
N ASP A 29 -16.26 -11.55 -7.72
CA ASP A 29 -17.35 -11.84 -6.80
C ASP A 29 -17.39 -10.87 -5.60
N GLY A 30 -16.87 -9.66 -5.79
CA GLY A 30 -16.91 -8.62 -4.75
C GLY A 30 -15.92 -8.81 -3.59
N GLY A 31 -14.87 -9.61 -3.80
CA GLY A 31 -13.78 -9.83 -2.85
C GLY A 31 -13.84 -11.16 -2.10
N ALA A 32 -14.76 -12.06 -2.44
CA ALA A 32 -14.90 -13.36 -1.76
C ALA A 32 -13.83 -14.36 -2.22
N THR A 33 -13.49 -14.36 -3.50
CA THR A 33 -12.39 -15.17 -4.06
C THR A 33 -11.40 -14.29 -4.81
N TRP A 34 -10.12 -14.67 -4.74
CA TRP A 34 -9.02 -13.92 -5.31
C TRP A 34 -8.25 -14.76 -6.31
N GLN A 35 -8.02 -14.19 -7.49
CA GLN A 35 -7.32 -14.81 -8.60
C GLN A 35 -6.13 -13.95 -9.02
N GLY A 36 -5.06 -14.60 -9.49
CA GLY A 36 -3.86 -13.91 -9.95
C GLY A 36 -4.14 -13.07 -11.18
N ALA A 37 -3.88 -11.77 -11.10
CA ALA A 37 -4.22 -10.80 -12.13
C ALA A 37 -3.00 -10.15 -12.79
N GLY A 38 -1.84 -10.79 -12.62
CA GLY A 38 -0.57 -10.34 -13.18
C GLY A 38 0.38 -9.74 -12.15
N LYS A 39 1.39 -9.07 -12.66
CA LYS A 39 2.44 -8.43 -11.86
C LYS A 39 2.79 -7.06 -12.44
N VAL A 40 3.13 -6.16 -11.54
CA VAL A 40 3.62 -4.83 -11.85
C VAL A 40 5.14 -4.89 -11.72
N VAL A 41 5.84 -4.69 -12.84
CA VAL A 41 7.31 -4.77 -12.91
C VAL A 41 7.85 -3.40 -13.26
N GLY A 42 8.69 -2.85 -12.38
CA GLY A 42 9.32 -1.55 -12.57
C GLY A 42 10.84 -1.66 -12.50
N ASP A 43 11.52 -0.93 -13.38
CA ASP A 43 12.94 -0.64 -13.20
C ASP A 43 13.08 0.57 -12.28
N VAL A 44 13.65 0.35 -11.10
CA VAL A 44 13.84 1.40 -10.09
C VAL A 44 14.88 2.43 -10.55
N LEU A 45 15.72 2.09 -11.53
CA LEU A 45 16.82 2.94 -12.00
C LEU A 45 16.49 3.78 -13.24
N SER A 46 15.49 3.41 -14.04
CA SER A 46 15.17 4.06 -15.32
C SER A 46 13.76 4.64 -15.31
N ASP A 47 13.65 5.96 -15.08
CA ASP A 47 12.45 6.81 -15.20
C ASP A 47 11.13 6.29 -14.60
N MET A 48 11.18 5.21 -13.81
CA MET A 48 10.06 4.49 -13.21
C MET A 48 8.90 4.24 -14.19
N VAL A 49 9.22 3.82 -15.41
CA VAL A 49 8.22 3.22 -16.30
C VAL A 49 7.94 1.82 -15.78
N VAL A 50 6.69 1.59 -15.40
CA VAL A 50 6.28 0.33 -14.80
C VAL A 50 5.24 -0.32 -15.70
N ASN A 51 5.50 -1.55 -16.09
CA ASN A 51 4.60 -2.30 -16.95
C ASN A 51 3.78 -3.24 -16.08
N TRP A 52 2.45 -3.17 -16.24
CA TRP A 52 1.55 -4.17 -15.69
C TRP A 52 1.34 -5.26 -16.73
N GLU A 53 1.98 -6.40 -16.48
CA GLU A 53 1.79 -7.61 -17.26
C GLU A 53 0.59 -8.36 -16.69
N ARG A 54 -0.53 -8.35 -17.41
CA ARG A 54 -1.76 -9.03 -17.03
C ARG A 54 -2.21 -9.97 -18.15
N PRO A 55 -2.51 -11.25 -17.87
CA PRO A 55 -3.09 -12.13 -18.85
C PRO A 55 -4.51 -11.67 -19.24
N ALA A 56 -4.94 -12.00 -20.45
CA ALA A 56 -6.34 -11.85 -20.82
C ALA A 56 -7.23 -12.68 -19.87
N LEU A 57 -8.44 -12.19 -19.60
CA LEU A 57 -9.43 -12.97 -18.87
C LEU A 57 -9.80 -14.20 -19.70
N SER A 58 -9.85 -15.35 -19.06
CA SER A 58 -10.42 -16.57 -19.64
C SER A 58 -11.92 -16.41 -19.91
N ASP A 59 -12.48 -17.23 -20.80
CA ASP A 59 -13.91 -17.23 -21.11
C ASP A 59 -14.77 -17.44 -19.85
N THR A 60 -14.28 -18.25 -18.91
CA THR A 60 -14.95 -18.49 -17.62
C THR A 60 -14.94 -17.27 -16.72
N GLU A 61 -13.85 -16.52 -16.66
CA GLU A 61 -13.77 -15.27 -15.90
C GLU A 61 -14.62 -14.17 -16.55
N LEU A 62 -14.66 -14.13 -17.89
CA LEU A 62 -15.50 -13.18 -18.62
C LEU A 62 -16.98 -13.44 -18.32
N ALA A 63 -17.43 -14.69 -18.36
CA ALA A 63 -18.80 -15.06 -17.98
C ALA A 63 -19.13 -14.69 -16.53
N GLN A 64 -18.17 -14.80 -15.61
CA GLN A 64 -18.34 -14.34 -14.22
C GLN A 64 -18.46 -12.81 -14.14
N LEU A 65 -17.65 -12.07 -14.90
CA LEU A 65 -17.72 -10.62 -14.97
C LEU A 65 -19.06 -10.15 -15.53
N GLU A 66 -19.58 -10.81 -16.57
CA GLU A 66 -20.92 -10.56 -17.14
C GLU A 66 -22.03 -10.80 -16.13
N LYS A 67 -21.95 -11.91 -15.38
CA LYS A 67 -22.90 -12.20 -14.29
C LYS A 67 -22.82 -11.16 -13.18
N ALA A 68 -21.62 -10.71 -12.81
CA ALA A 68 -21.44 -9.62 -11.86
C ALA A 68 -22.07 -8.33 -12.38
N ALA A 69 -21.86 -7.99 -13.66
CA ALA A 69 -22.45 -6.81 -14.27
C ALA A 69 -23.99 -6.83 -14.26
N GLN A 70 -24.60 -7.98 -14.57
CA GLN A 70 -26.06 -8.17 -14.52
C GLN A 70 -26.65 -7.99 -13.12
N SER A 71 -25.85 -8.24 -12.08
CA SER A 71 -26.26 -8.15 -10.67
C SER A 71 -25.78 -6.87 -9.98
N ASN A 72 -25.30 -5.87 -10.73
CA ASN A 72 -24.66 -4.66 -10.18
C ASN A 72 -23.49 -4.96 -9.22
N GLY A 73 -22.81 -6.09 -9.44
CA GLY A 73 -21.62 -6.52 -8.72
C GLY A 73 -20.39 -5.67 -9.01
N LEU A 74 -19.39 -5.83 -8.15
CA LEU A 74 -18.12 -5.11 -8.23
C LEU A 74 -17.01 -6.02 -8.72
N TYR A 75 -16.19 -5.47 -9.60
CA TYR A 75 -14.88 -5.98 -9.90
C TYR A 75 -13.88 -5.36 -8.94
N VAL A 76 -13.21 -6.18 -8.14
CA VAL A 76 -12.26 -5.71 -7.11
C VAL A 76 -10.85 -6.08 -7.53
N VAL A 77 -9.92 -5.16 -7.40
CA VAL A 77 -8.50 -5.38 -7.66
C VAL A 77 -7.74 -5.07 -6.38
N ARG A 78 -6.78 -5.93 -6.04
CA ARG A 78 -5.86 -5.70 -4.96
C ARG A 78 -4.41 -5.80 -5.40
N VAL A 79 -3.57 -4.98 -4.80
CA VAL A 79 -2.14 -4.95 -5.02
C VAL A 79 -1.47 -5.29 -3.70
N LYS A 80 -0.66 -6.36 -3.70
CA LYS A 80 0.09 -6.80 -2.52
C LYS A 80 1.54 -6.36 -2.65
N GLY A 81 1.96 -5.45 -1.78
CA GLY A 81 3.33 -4.99 -1.68
C GLY A 81 4.31 -6.14 -1.42
N GLY A 82 5.39 -6.21 -2.20
CA GLY A 82 6.49 -7.14 -1.92
C GLY A 82 7.40 -6.55 -0.85
N GLY A 83 7.57 -7.22 0.28
CA GLY A 83 8.48 -6.75 1.34
C GLY A 83 8.11 -7.24 2.73
N LYS A 84 8.75 -6.66 3.77
CA LYS A 84 8.45 -6.94 5.18
C LYS A 84 7.13 -6.35 5.66
N SER A 85 6.61 -5.35 4.94
CA SER A 85 5.30 -4.77 5.18
C SER A 85 4.28 -5.39 4.22
N GLU A 86 3.34 -6.16 4.77
CA GLU A 86 2.14 -6.61 4.06
C GLU A 86 1.20 -5.42 3.82
N SER A 87 1.63 -4.50 2.96
CA SER A 87 0.75 -3.42 2.48
C SER A 87 -0.15 -3.99 1.39
N GLU A 88 -1.45 -4.01 1.65
CA GLU A 88 -2.49 -4.37 0.70
C GLU A 88 -3.28 -3.13 0.32
N LEU A 89 -3.32 -2.82 -0.97
CA LEU A 89 -4.13 -1.73 -1.51
C LEU A 89 -5.28 -2.32 -2.31
N LEU A 90 -6.49 -1.86 -2.02
CA LEU A 90 -7.74 -2.37 -2.59
C LEU A 90 -8.46 -1.25 -3.34
N THR A 91 -9.02 -1.59 -4.49
CA THR A 91 -9.88 -0.71 -5.28
C THR A 91 -10.96 -1.54 -5.97
N SER A 92 -12.09 -0.92 -6.26
CA SER A 92 -13.23 -1.60 -6.86
C SER A 92 -13.94 -0.72 -7.88
N VAL A 93 -14.48 -1.34 -8.92
CA VAL A 93 -15.29 -0.68 -9.93
C VAL A 93 -16.53 -1.51 -10.24
N PRO A 94 -17.66 -0.90 -10.65
CA PRO A 94 -18.81 -1.66 -11.13
C PRO A 94 -18.43 -2.53 -12.34
N ALA A 95 -18.76 -3.81 -12.30
CA ALA A 95 -18.45 -4.74 -13.39
C ALA A 95 -19.07 -4.31 -14.73
N ALA A 96 -20.28 -3.72 -14.69
CA ALA A 96 -20.95 -3.20 -15.87
C ALA A 96 -20.18 -2.08 -16.57
N CYS A 97 -19.50 -1.21 -15.82
CA CYS A 97 -18.65 -0.18 -16.40
C CYS A 97 -17.45 -0.77 -17.13
N LEU A 98 -16.88 -1.84 -16.57
CA LEU A 98 -15.70 -2.49 -17.12
C LEU A 98 -15.99 -3.14 -18.47
N LEU A 99 -17.11 -3.86 -18.56
CA LEU A 99 -17.60 -4.44 -19.82
C LEU A 99 -17.97 -3.35 -20.83
N GLY A 100 -18.61 -2.26 -20.36
CA GLY A 100 -19.04 -1.15 -21.19
C GLY A 100 -17.89 -0.47 -21.93
N GLU A 101 -16.71 -0.39 -21.31
CA GLU A 101 -15.48 0.15 -21.91
C GLU A 101 -14.63 -0.95 -22.58
N LYS A 102 -15.19 -2.11 -22.95
CA LYS A 102 -14.45 -3.21 -23.61
C LYS A 102 -13.14 -3.59 -22.87
N LEU A 103 -13.16 -3.54 -21.54
CA LEU A 103 -12.01 -3.82 -20.67
C LEU A 103 -10.81 -2.86 -20.86
N PHE A 104 -11.03 -1.67 -21.42
CA PHE A 104 -10.04 -0.59 -21.44
C PHE A 104 -9.96 0.06 -20.06
N GLU A 105 -8.88 -0.23 -19.36
CA GLU A 105 -8.65 0.16 -17.97
C GLU A 105 -7.50 1.16 -17.89
N LYS A 106 -7.56 2.05 -16.90
CA LYS A 106 -6.43 2.88 -16.49
C LYS A 106 -6.12 2.60 -15.04
N ALA A 107 -4.87 2.29 -14.73
CA ALA A 107 -4.42 2.14 -13.37
C ALA A 107 -3.24 3.08 -13.10
N GLU A 108 -3.27 3.67 -11.91
CA GLU A 108 -2.21 4.50 -11.37
C GLU A 108 -1.77 3.93 -10.02
N LEU A 109 -0.48 3.66 -9.90
CA LEU A 109 0.11 3.19 -8.65
C LEU A 109 1.08 4.26 -8.16
N ALA A 110 0.95 4.62 -6.88
CA ALA A 110 1.89 5.52 -6.21
C ALA A 110 2.65 4.74 -5.14
N ALA A 111 3.96 4.92 -5.13
CA ALA A 111 4.85 4.38 -4.12
C ALA A 111 5.78 5.48 -3.62
N ASP A 112 6.27 5.34 -2.39
CA ASP A 112 7.28 6.23 -1.85
C ASP A 112 8.70 5.84 -2.33
N ARG A 113 9.71 6.60 -1.89
CA ARG A 113 11.12 6.35 -2.24
C ARG A 113 11.68 5.05 -1.67
N SER A 114 11.04 4.48 -0.64
CA SER A 114 11.43 3.19 -0.06
C SER A 114 10.84 2.01 -0.83
N GLY A 115 9.96 2.27 -1.81
CA GLY A 115 9.19 1.27 -2.54
C GLY A 115 7.92 0.85 -1.81
N GLN A 116 7.55 1.51 -0.70
CA GLN A 116 6.30 1.26 -0.02
C GLN A 116 5.15 1.80 -0.85
N LEU A 117 4.13 0.98 -1.09
CA LEU A 117 2.94 1.38 -1.82
C LEU A 117 2.11 2.37 -0.98
N LEU A 118 1.75 3.50 -1.57
CA LEU A 118 0.96 4.56 -0.92
C LEU A 118 -0.49 4.55 -1.38
N SER A 119 -0.74 4.38 -2.68
CA SER A 119 -2.08 4.37 -3.23
C SER A 119 -2.15 3.61 -4.54
N PHE A 120 -3.30 2.98 -4.79
CA PHE A 120 -3.62 2.33 -6.05
C PHE A 120 -4.97 2.84 -6.53
N ASN A 121 -4.96 3.57 -7.63
CA ASN A 121 -6.15 4.11 -8.27
C ASN A 121 -6.43 3.31 -9.53
N TYR A 122 -7.66 2.86 -9.69
CA TYR A 122 -8.10 2.09 -10.83
C TYR A 122 -9.36 2.73 -11.37
N ALA A 123 -9.24 3.29 -12.57
CA ALA A 123 -10.24 4.15 -13.18
C ALA A 123 -10.70 3.58 -14.51
N ILE A 124 -12.01 3.68 -14.72
CA ILE A 124 -12.67 3.43 -16.00
C ILE A 124 -13.19 4.77 -16.49
N SER A 125 -12.81 5.16 -17.71
CA SER A 125 -13.35 6.37 -18.34
C SER A 125 -14.89 6.26 -18.41
N ASP A 126 -15.58 7.35 -18.09
CA ASP A 126 -17.02 7.52 -18.34
C ASP A 126 -17.99 6.58 -17.58
N CYS A 127 -17.52 5.79 -16.60
CA CYS A 127 -18.41 4.98 -15.76
C CYS A 127 -19.52 5.82 -15.09
N ALA A 128 -19.17 6.98 -14.53
CA ALA A 128 -20.12 7.88 -13.89
C ALA A 128 -21.20 8.40 -14.87
N LYS A 129 -20.85 8.64 -16.14
CA LYS A 129 -21.82 9.10 -17.15
C LYS A 129 -22.84 8.02 -17.48
N ARG A 130 -22.42 6.75 -17.53
CA ARG A 130 -23.33 5.62 -17.81
C ARG A 130 -24.26 5.34 -16.64
N VAL A 131 -23.74 5.38 -15.41
CA VAL A 131 -24.56 5.18 -14.21
C VAL A 131 -25.59 6.31 -14.05
N ALA A 132 -25.20 7.56 -14.34
CA ALA A 132 -26.12 8.70 -14.29
C ALA A 132 -27.22 8.64 -15.38
N GLY A 133 -26.92 8.10 -16.57
CA GLY A 133 -27.91 7.88 -17.64
C GLY A 133 -28.85 6.70 -17.39
N GLY A 134 -28.50 5.81 -16.46
CA GLY A 134 -29.30 4.64 -16.06
C GLY A 134 -30.27 4.89 -14.90
N ALA A 135 -30.39 6.14 -14.42
CA ALA A 135 -31.45 6.53 -13.50
C ALA A 135 -32.79 6.55 -14.26
N VAL A 136 -33.36 5.35 -14.39
CA VAL A 136 -34.67 5.04 -14.93
C VAL A 136 -35.72 5.95 -14.28
N SER A 137 -36.23 6.91 -15.05
CA SER A 137 -37.63 7.31 -14.94
C SER A 137 -38.48 6.06 -15.20
N PRO A 138 -39.55 5.80 -14.42
CA PRO A 138 -40.34 4.58 -14.52
C PRO A 138 -40.80 4.29 -15.96
N PRO A 139 -40.93 3.01 -16.33
CA PRO A 139 -41.04 2.58 -17.72
C PRO A 139 -42.35 3.04 -18.36
N SER A 140 -42.29 4.11 -19.14
CA SER A 140 -43.25 4.33 -20.22
C SER A 140 -42.79 3.47 -21.40
N ALA A 141 -43.57 2.43 -21.70
CA ALA A 141 -43.34 1.49 -22.79
C ALA A 141 -43.05 2.24 -24.11
N THR A 142 -41.80 2.31 -24.51
CA THR A 142 -41.44 2.60 -25.90
C THR A 142 -40.28 1.71 -26.27
N SER A 143 -40.64 0.63 -26.95
CA SER A 143 -39.77 -0.33 -27.61
C SER A 143 -38.95 0.39 -28.69
N SER A 144 -37.78 0.90 -28.32
CA SER A 144 -36.71 1.20 -29.27
C SER A 144 -35.71 0.05 -29.22
N SER A 145 -35.92 -0.89 -30.13
CA SER A 145 -34.95 -1.92 -30.52
C SER A 145 -33.72 -1.23 -31.11
N SER A 146 -32.76 -0.85 -30.26
CA SER A 146 -31.41 -0.53 -30.70
C SER A 146 -30.76 -1.83 -31.14
N SER A 147 -30.54 -1.96 -32.44
CA SER A 147 -29.83 -3.05 -33.08
C SER A 147 -28.49 -3.27 -32.38
N SER A 148 -28.40 -4.37 -31.63
CA SER A 148 -27.17 -4.98 -31.16
C SER A 148 -26.41 -5.47 -32.39
N SER A 149 -25.68 -4.57 -33.05
CA SER A 149 -24.60 -4.99 -33.93
C SER A 149 -23.66 -5.82 -33.08
N GLU A 150 -23.46 -7.08 -33.48
CA GLU A 150 -22.52 -8.06 -32.93
C GLU A 150 -21.07 -7.59 -33.13
N GLU A 151 -20.77 -6.40 -32.65
CA GLU A 151 -19.41 -5.93 -32.50
C GLU A 151 -18.87 -6.63 -31.27
N GLY A 152 -18.45 -7.89 -31.49
CA GLY A 152 -17.94 -8.79 -30.48
C GLY A 152 -17.01 -8.06 -29.53
N VAL A 153 -17.14 -8.38 -28.24
CA VAL A 153 -16.32 -7.87 -27.15
C VAL A 153 -14.88 -7.78 -27.65
N GLY A 154 -14.41 -6.55 -27.89
CA GLY A 154 -13.15 -6.32 -28.57
C GLY A 154 -12.03 -7.10 -27.89
N THR A 155 -11.11 -7.67 -28.67
CA THR A 155 -9.96 -8.40 -28.12
C THR A 155 -9.18 -7.47 -27.19
N ARG A 156 -9.20 -7.82 -25.90
CA ARG A 156 -8.53 -7.05 -24.85
C ARG A 156 -7.02 -6.97 -25.15
N PRO A 157 -6.37 -5.81 -24.97
CA PRO A 157 -4.93 -5.71 -25.15
C PRO A 157 -4.19 -6.61 -24.14
N ALA A 158 -3.15 -7.30 -24.61
CA ALA A 158 -2.33 -8.21 -23.81
C ALA A 158 -1.48 -7.49 -22.74
N SER A 159 -1.32 -6.17 -22.84
CA SER A 159 -0.67 -5.33 -21.85
C SER A 159 -1.41 -4.01 -21.72
N LEU A 160 -1.52 -3.53 -20.48
CA LEU A 160 -2.10 -2.22 -20.18
C LEU A 160 -0.97 -1.31 -19.69
N PRO A 161 -0.78 -0.12 -20.27
CA PRO A 161 0.19 0.83 -19.75
C PRO A 161 -0.29 1.32 -18.39
N VAL A 162 0.48 1.02 -17.34
CA VAL A 162 0.24 1.56 -16.00
C VAL A 162 1.13 2.76 -15.79
N ARG A 163 0.53 3.87 -15.34
CA ARG A 163 1.30 5.06 -15.00
C ARG A 163 1.63 4.99 -13.52
N VAL A 164 2.92 4.92 -13.21
CA VAL A 164 3.37 5.08 -11.82
C VAL A 164 3.63 6.55 -11.56
N VAL A 165 2.91 7.10 -10.58
CA VAL A 165 3.07 8.48 -10.15
C VAL A 165 3.81 8.46 -8.83
N LEU A 166 5.08 8.82 -8.86
CA LEU A 166 5.80 9.07 -7.62
C LEU A 166 5.33 10.41 -7.05
N PRO A 167 5.07 10.48 -5.73
CA PRO A 167 4.91 11.77 -5.09
C PRO A 167 6.19 12.56 -5.33
N ARG A 168 6.09 13.65 -6.09
CA ARG A 168 7.18 14.62 -6.15
C ARG A 168 7.39 15.07 -4.71
N PRO A 169 8.63 15.03 -4.19
CA PRO A 169 8.90 15.62 -2.90
C PRO A 169 8.40 17.05 -2.99
N GLY A 170 7.42 17.39 -2.15
CA GLY A 170 7.10 18.78 -1.94
C GLY A 170 8.41 19.52 -1.59
N PRO A 171 8.50 20.83 -1.86
CA PRO A 171 9.61 21.59 -1.29
C PRO A 171 9.67 21.23 0.18
N ALA A 172 10.81 20.72 0.64
CA ALA A 172 10.99 20.46 2.04
C ALA A 172 10.58 21.76 2.72
N LEU A 173 9.46 21.72 3.45
CA LEU A 173 9.09 22.85 4.28
C LEU A 173 10.27 22.92 5.22
N LEU A 174 11.18 23.85 4.94
CA LEU A 174 12.22 24.25 5.85
C LEU A 174 11.41 24.62 7.07
N VAL A 175 11.37 23.70 8.02
CA VAL A 175 10.80 23.97 9.33
C VAL A 175 11.52 25.23 9.71
N PRO A 176 10.84 26.39 9.78
CA PRO A 176 11.51 27.60 10.19
C PRO A 176 12.19 27.23 11.50
N GLU A 177 13.51 27.38 11.55
CA GLU A 177 14.23 27.34 12.81
C GLU A 177 13.62 28.48 13.64
N PHE A 178 12.53 28.17 14.35
CA PHE A 178 12.03 29.00 15.42
C PHE A 178 13.07 28.85 16.53
N VAL A 179 14.20 29.56 16.35
CA VAL A 179 15.05 30.05 17.42
C VAL A 179 14.22 31.12 18.11
N GLY A 180 13.35 30.65 18.98
CA GLY A 180 12.39 31.44 19.72
C GLY A 180 11.69 30.47 20.62
N GLU A 181 12.34 30.18 21.75
CA GLU A 181 11.71 29.66 22.96
C GLU A 181 10.28 30.20 23.00
N PHE A 182 9.30 29.32 22.83
CA PHE A 182 7.91 29.66 23.01
C PHE A 182 7.80 30.04 24.49
N ALA A 183 8.03 31.32 24.78
CA ALA A 183 7.60 31.90 26.03
C ALA A 183 6.10 31.64 26.03
N ASP A 184 5.64 30.79 26.95
CA ASP A 184 4.24 30.61 27.24
C ASP A 184 3.66 32.01 27.45
N VAL A 185 3.03 32.55 26.39
CA VAL A 185 2.19 33.72 26.52
C VAL A 185 0.96 33.16 27.21
N ASN A 186 1.02 33.11 28.53
CA ASN A 186 -0.14 32.92 29.38
C ASN A 186 -1.02 34.13 29.11
N ILE A 187 -1.90 34.02 28.12
CA ILE A 187 -2.98 34.97 27.91
C ILE A 187 -3.93 34.69 29.07
N ASP A 188 -3.71 35.41 30.18
CA ASP A 188 -4.76 35.65 31.15
C ASP A 188 -5.87 36.37 30.38
N ALA A 189 -6.81 35.57 29.89
CA ALA A 189 -7.98 36.04 29.18
C ALA A 189 -8.93 36.68 30.21
N GLU A 190 -8.61 37.90 30.65
CA GLU A 190 -9.67 38.83 31.03
C GLU A 190 -10.38 39.26 29.73
N LEU A 191 -11.43 38.49 29.45
CA LEU A 191 -12.37 38.68 28.36
C LEU A 191 -13.12 40.01 28.52
N SER A 192 -12.48 41.13 28.17
CA SER A 192 -13.17 42.41 28.01
C SER A 192 -13.98 42.36 26.72
N ALA A 193 -15.31 42.33 26.87
CA ALA A 193 -16.33 42.01 25.87
C ALA A 193 -16.54 43.06 24.75
N SER A 194 -15.49 43.72 24.26
CA SER A 194 -15.59 44.66 23.13
C SER A 194 -14.34 44.59 22.27
N GLY A 195 -14.27 43.56 21.42
CA GLY A 195 -13.16 43.32 20.50
C GLY A 195 -13.14 44.31 19.34
N SER A 196 -12.55 45.47 19.54
CA SER A 196 -11.96 46.28 18.47
C SER A 196 -10.45 46.01 18.49
N LEU A 197 -9.97 45.30 17.47
CA LEU A 197 -8.54 45.12 17.20
C LEU A 197 -8.01 46.43 16.61
N ASP A 198 -7.17 47.14 17.35
CA ASP A 198 -6.46 48.32 16.87
C ASP A 198 -5.27 47.88 15.96
N PRO A 199 -5.33 48.11 14.64
CA PRO A 199 -4.28 47.71 13.70
C PRO A 199 -2.98 48.53 13.84
N ASN A 200 -2.95 49.57 14.69
CA ASN A 200 -1.77 50.41 14.92
C ASN A 200 -1.06 50.15 16.27
N ALA A 201 -1.37 49.04 16.95
CA ALA A 201 -0.65 48.65 18.15
C ALA A 201 0.83 48.38 17.84
N LYS A 202 1.69 49.32 18.26
CA LYS A 202 3.15 49.27 18.08
C LYS A 202 3.70 48.02 18.79
N PRO A 203 4.56 47.21 18.15
CA PRO A 203 5.12 46.01 18.77
C PRO A 203 5.85 46.38 20.06
N ARG A 204 5.40 45.82 21.19
CA ARG A 204 6.08 45.95 22.48
C ARG A 204 7.45 45.30 22.36
N ALA A 205 8.49 46.03 22.77
CA ALA A 205 9.85 45.54 22.80
C ALA A 205 9.94 44.25 23.64
N PRO A 206 10.81 43.29 23.25
CA PRO A 206 10.96 42.04 23.98
C PRO A 206 11.41 42.34 25.41
N VAL A 207 10.61 41.87 26.37
CA VAL A 207 10.97 41.86 27.78
C VAL A 207 12.16 40.92 27.91
N GLN A 208 13.35 41.45 28.19
CA GLN A 208 14.53 40.66 28.51
C GLN A 208 14.18 39.73 29.67
N ALA A 209 14.15 38.42 29.40
CA ALA A 209 13.93 37.39 30.40
C ALA A 209 15.03 37.49 31.47
N GLN A 210 14.64 38.03 32.62
CA GLN A 210 15.43 38.03 33.84
C GLN A 210 15.66 36.59 34.28
N GLY A 211 16.94 36.23 34.34
CA GLY A 211 17.57 35.42 35.38
C GLY A 211 16.76 34.25 35.92
N ALA A 212 17.19 33.05 35.53
CA ALA A 212 16.93 31.80 36.24
C ALA A 212 17.03 32.00 37.76
N ARG A 213 15.87 32.10 38.42
CA ARG A 213 15.76 32.07 39.88
C ARG A 213 16.09 30.65 40.34
N LYS A 214 17.32 30.49 40.81
CA LYS A 214 17.81 29.33 41.58
C LYS A 214 16.89 29.16 42.80
N GLY A 215 15.91 28.27 42.72
CA GLY A 215 14.96 28.00 43.81
C GLY A 215 13.51 27.74 43.41
N ALA A 216 13.14 27.76 42.13
CA ALA A 216 11.80 27.35 41.72
C ALA A 216 11.58 25.85 42.00
N PRO A 217 10.44 25.46 42.62
CA PRO A 217 10.12 24.05 42.86
C PRO A 217 10.10 23.29 41.52
N PRO A 218 10.55 22.03 41.49
CA PRO A 218 10.61 21.25 40.25
C PRO A 218 9.24 21.24 39.57
N PRO A 219 9.18 21.33 38.23
CA PRO A 219 7.92 21.32 37.50
C PRO A 219 7.14 20.08 37.89
N LYS A 220 5.89 20.28 38.33
CA LYS A 220 5.00 19.17 38.66
C LYS A 220 4.82 18.37 37.38
N ASP A 221 5.20 17.10 37.42
CA ASP A 221 5.11 16.22 36.28
C ASP A 221 3.63 15.87 36.03
N GLU A 222 2.95 16.68 35.21
CA GLU A 222 1.53 16.58 34.85
C GLU A 222 1.23 15.47 33.83
N ARG A 223 2.22 14.64 33.47
CA ARG A 223 1.99 13.49 32.58
C ARG A 223 0.89 12.61 33.16
N THR A 224 -0.09 12.30 32.32
CA THR A 224 -1.21 11.43 32.71
C THR A 224 -0.68 10.09 33.20
N TRP A 225 -1.40 9.43 34.13
CA TRP A 225 -0.98 8.15 34.69
C TRP A 225 -0.65 7.11 33.60
N LEU A 226 -1.39 7.15 32.48
CA LEU A 226 -1.17 6.30 31.31
C LEU A 226 0.20 6.56 30.65
N GLN A 227 0.61 7.83 30.55
CA GLN A 227 1.90 8.22 29.98
C GLN A 227 3.08 7.87 30.89
N LYS A 228 2.85 7.73 32.22
CA LYS A 228 3.87 7.24 33.15
C LYS A 228 3.98 5.71 33.16
N ASN A 229 2.89 5.00 32.85
CA ASN A 229 2.80 3.54 33.03
C ASN A 229 2.61 2.74 31.73
N TRP A 230 2.73 3.37 30.55
CA TRP A 230 2.51 2.71 29.25
C TRP A 230 3.37 1.46 29.03
N MET A 231 4.60 1.44 29.56
CA MET A 231 5.49 0.27 29.50
C MET A 231 4.90 -0.95 30.23
N PHE A 232 4.19 -0.75 31.34
CA PHE A 232 3.52 -1.84 32.07
C PHE A 232 2.29 -2.36 31.33
N VAL A 233 1.55 -1.47 30.65
CA VAL A 233 0.40 -1.86 29.81
C VAL A 233 0.84 -2.75 28.65
N LEU A 234 1.96 -2.41 28.00
CA LEU A 234 2.53 -3.25 26.92
C LEU A 234 3.00 -4.62 27.43
N ALA A 235 3.71 -4.65 28.57
CA ALA A 235 4.15 -5.91 29.17
C ALA A 235 2.97 -6.82 29.57
N GLY A 236 1.93 -6.23 30.17
CA GLY A 236 0.68 -6.94 30.50
C GLY A 236 -0.05 -7.46 29.25
N GLY A 237 -0.13 -6.64 28.19
CA GLY A 237 -0.76 -7.03 26.93
C GLY A 237 -0.09 -8.24 26.27
N LEU A 238 1.25 -8.28 26.22
CA LEU A 238 2.00 -9.41 25.67
C LEU A 238 1.81 -10.70 26.47
N MET A 239 1.68 -10.61 27.80
CA MET A 239 1.44 -11.76 28.65
C MET A 239 0.05 -12.38 28.39
N VAL A 240 -0.99 -11.55 28.31
CA VAL A 240 -2.36 -11.99 27.98
C VAL A 240 -2.41 -12.59 26.58
N PHE A 241 -1.75 -11.95 25.61
CA PHE A 241 -1.68 -12.45 24.24
C PHE A 241 -1.04 -13.85 24.15
N ASN A 242 0.06 -14.09 24.87
CA ASN A 242 0.70 -15.41 24.92
C ASN A 242 -0.18 -16.47 25.60
N MET A 243 -0.97 -16.10 26.62
CA MET A 243 -1.92 -17.03 27.25
C MET A 243 -3.08 -17.40 26.31
N VAL A 244 -3.65 -16.42 25.59
CA VAL A 244 -4.74 -16.67 24.64
C VAL A 244 -4.27 -17.48 23.44
N MET A 245 -3.07 -17.20 22.92
CA MET A 245 -2.47 -17.97 21.83
C MET A 245 -2.21 -19.44 22.25
N LYS A 246 -1.78 -19.68 23.50
CA LYS A 246 -1.64 -21.05 24.02
C LYS A 246 -2.96 -21.77 24.23
N ALA A 247 -4.02 -21.06 24.61
CA ALA A 247 -5.34 -21.66 24.83
C ALA A 247 -6.04 -22.06 23.52
N ASN A 248 -5.73 -21.40 22.40
CA ASN A 248 -6.30 -21.68 21.07
C ASN A 248 -5.39 -22.51 20.16
N ALA A 249 -4.23 -22.97 20.63
CA ALA A 249 -3.38 -23.86 19.87
C ALA A 249 -3.96 -25.29 19.90
N PRO A 250 -4.29 -25.92 18.76
CA PRO A 250 -4.75 -27.29 18.73
C PRO A 250 -3.68 -28.22 19.33
N GLU A 251 -4.08 -29.09 20.27
CA GLU A 251 -3.22 -30.08 20.91
C GLU A 251 -2.65 -31.05 19.87
N GLY A 252 -1.49 -30.72 19.31
CA GLY A 252 -0.98 -31.52 18.19
C GLY A 252 0.35 -31.08 17.62
N GLN A 253 1.31 -30.64 18.43
CA GLN A 253 2.73 -30.72 18.05
C GLN A 253 3.64 -30.56 19.27
N GLN A 254 3.89 -31.70 19.91
CA GLN A 254 4.97 -31.90 20.85
C GLN A 254 6.30 -31.71 20.08
N ALA A 255 7.06 -30.68 20.43
CA ALA A 255 8.35 -30.38 19.83
C ALA A 255 9.33 -31.54 20.06
N GLY A 256 9.60 -32.30 18.99
CA GLY A 256 10.64 -33.32 18.95
C GLY A 256 12.02 -32.67 19.03
N GLY A 257 12.83 -33.12 19.99
CA GLY A 257 14.21 -32.67 20.20
C GLY A 257 15.16 -33.05 19.07
N PRO A 258 16.39 -32.48 19.07
CA PRO A 258 17.34 -32.64 17.98
C PRO A 258 17.95 -34.06 17.92
N PRO A 259 18.11 -34.67 16.73
CA PRO A 259 18.74 -35.97 16.60
C PRO A 259 20.28 -35.86 16.68
N ARG A 260 20.85 -36.78 17.48
CA ARG A 260 22.27 -37.12 17.58
C ARG A 260 22.84 -37.60 16.23
N PRO A 261 24.08 -37.26 15.86
CA PRO A 261 24.75 -37.87 14.73
C PRO A 261 25.50 -39.15 15.16
N GLY A 262 24.99 -40.31 14.75
CA GLY A 262 25.76 -41.55 14.61
C GLY A 262 25.68 -41.94 13.13
N GLY A 263 26.75 -42.15 12.39
CA GLY A 263 27.84 -43.07 12.72
C GLY A 263 27.50 -44.43 12.12
N GLY A 264 27.75 -44.62 10.83
CA GLY A 264 27.50 -45.90 10.14
C GLY A 264 27.67 -45.83 8.62
N ALA A 265 28.89 -46.10 8.15
CA ALA A 265 29.11 -46.68 6.83
C ALA A 265 28.63 -48.16 6.84
N PRO A 266 28.32 -48.82 5.70
CA PRO A 266 29.40 -49.30 4.81
C PRO A 266 29.09 -49.40 3.30
N ALA A 267 30.19 -49.46 2.53
CA ALA A 267 30.50 -50.33 1.38
C ALA A 267 29.62 -50.40 0.11
N ALA A 268 30.25 -49.95 -0.99
CA ALA A 268 30.65 -50.74 -2.18
C ALA A 268 29.66 -51.10 -3.31
N ALA A 269 30.29 -51.29 -4.48
CA ALA A 269 29.81 -51.74 -5.81
C ALA A 269 29.09 -50.66 -6.65
N GLY A 270 29.45 -50.37 -7.89
CA GLY A 270 30.31 -51.02 -8.88
C GLY A 270 29.62 -50.97 -10.26
N GLY A 271 30.37 -50.66 -11.32
CA GLY A 271 29.98 -50.82 -12.73
C GLY A 271 29.50 -49.53 -13.42
N ALA A 272 30.23 -48.94 -14.37
CA ALA A 272 30.46 -49.41 -15.76
C ALA A 272 29.17 -49.30 -16.61
N GLN A 273 29.16 -48.88 -17.87
CA GLN A 273 30.12 -48.27 -18.78
C GLN A 273 29.29 -47.89 -20.03
N ARG A 274 29.65 -46.76 -20.63
CA ARG A 274 29.21 -46.22 -21.92
C ARG A 274 28.69 -47.22 -22.96
N ARG A 275 27.61 -46.84 -23.65
CA ARG A 275 27.60 -46.63 -25.10
C ARG A 275 26.77 -45.39 -25.43
#